data_AF-A0A7G8ERP7-F1
#
_entry.id   AF-A0A7G8ERP7-F1
#
_cell.length_a   1.000
_cell.length_b   1.000
_cell.length_c   1.000
_cell.angle_alpha   90.00
_cell.angle_beta   90.00
_cell.angle_gamma   90.00
#
_symmetry.space_group_name_H-M   'P 1'
#
loop_
_entity.id
_entity.type
_entity.pdbx_description
1 polymer ?
#
loop_
_entity_poly.entity_id
_entity_poly.type
_entity_poly.pdbx_seq_one_letter_code
_entity_poly.pdbx_strand_id
1 'polypeptide(L)'
;MHRSISRRDATVLRFLPLADGLAGRLHRRFPDLLERDDLIQVARLALVQAAARLTNLTTAPAYLKRCISGALCHHLRDRALLVRLPASARGQAPWGHLSLDAMTAHDPGSSGNALLQTGLDCLPAPTPEAGTVESRELERLLDQLPSRQAAALRLTVLEGLSLRQAAQHLGVSAMTVCRCRRQALSCLRQLIDSPAAQRA
;
A
#
# COMPACT_ATOMS: atom_id res chain seq x y z
N MET A 1 2.54 16.32 -42.12
CA MET A 1 2.72 15.51 -40.89
C MET A 1 4.08 15.76 -40.22
N HIS A 2 5.21 15.68 -40.93
CA HIS A 2 6.57 15.81 -40.36
C HIS A 2 6.83 17.07 -39.52
N ARG A 3 6.41 18.27 -39.95
CA ARG A 3 6.66 19.53 -39.20
C ARG A 3 6.01 19.58 -37.81
N SER A 4 4.89 18.87 -37.60
CA SER A 4 4.21 18.84 -36.31
C SER A 4 4.96 17.98 -35.30
N ILE A 5 5.57 16.88 -35.76
CA ILE A 5 6.40 15.98 -34.94
C ILE A 5 7.68 16.71 -34.54
N SER A 6 8.41 17.29 -35.51
CA SER A 6 9.66 18.03 -35.21
C SER A 6 9.47 19.19 -34.23
N ARG A 7 8.32 19.90 -34.28
CA ARG A 7 8.01 20.97 -33.32
C ARG A 7 7.73 20.45 -31.91
N ARG A 8 7.07 19.29 -31.79
CA ARG A 8 6.84 18.61 -30.50
C ARG A 8 8.16 18.12 -29.92
N ASP A 9 8.98 17.48 -30.73
CA ASP A 9 10.29 16.96 -30.32
C ASP A 9 11.20 18.09 -29.82
N ALA A 10 11.27 19.21 -30.55
CA ALA A 10 12.02 20.38 -30.10
C ALA A 10 11.53 20.93 -28.75
N THR A 11 10.21 20.88 -28.49
CA THR A 11 9.64 21.31 -27.22
C THR A 11 9.99 20.35 -26.09
N VAL A 12 9.92 19.04 -26.33
CA VAL A 12 10.33 18.02 -25.35
C VAL A 12 11.82 18.18 -25.03
N LEU A 13 12.68 18.26 -26.04
CA LEU A 13 14.13 18.44 -25.87
C LEU A 13 14.46 19.70 -25.06
N ARG A 14 13.76 20.81 -25.31
CA ARG A 14 13.93 22.07 -24.56
C ARG A 14 13.66 21.91 -23.05
N PHE A 15 12.69 21.08 -22.68
CA PHE A 15 12.26 20.93 -21.28
C PHE A 15 12.75 19.64 -20.61
N LEU A 16 13.57 18.82 -21.29
CA LEU A 16 14.21 17.64 -20.70
C LEU A 16 14.96 17.94 -19.40
N PRO A 17 15.79 19.01 -19.30
CA PRO A 17 16.51 19.32 -18.06
C PRO A 17 15.58 19.61 -16.87
N LEU A 18 14.37 20.14 -17.13
CA LEU A 18 13.37 20.39 -16.10
C LEU A 18 12.80 19.07 -15.57
N ALA A 19 12.52 18.11 -16.45
CA ALA A 19 12.04 16.79 -16.06
C ALA A 19 13.10 16.03 -15.24
N ASP A 20 14.33 15.98 -15.74
CA ASP A 20 15.45 15.30 -15.08
C ASP A 20 15.78 15.97 -13.73
N GLY A 21 15.73 17.30 -13.65
CA GLY A 21 15.92 18.04 -12.41
C GLY A 21 14.81 17.84 -11.38
N LEU A 22 13.58 17.55 -11.79
CA LEU A 22 12.48 17.16 -10.89
C LEU A 22 12.67 15.75 -10.36
N ALA A 23 13.02 14.80 -11.23
CA ALA A 23 13.34 13.42 -10.85
C ALA A 23 14.52 13.38 -9.87
N GLY A 24 15.61 14.08 -10.17
CA GLY A 24 16.80 14.13 -9.32
C GLY A 24 16.54 14.77 -7.95
N ARG A 25 15.70 15.81 -7.87
CA ARG A 25 15.29 16.39 -6.58
C ARG A 25 14.52 15.40 -5.72
N LEU A 26 13.66 14.60 -6.35
CA LEU A 26 12.87 13.61 -5.64
C LEU A 26 13.72 12.44 -5.15
N HIS A 27 14.61 11.93 -6.01
CA HIS A 27 15.56 10.89 -5.65
C HIS A 27 16.46 11.32 -4.48
N ARG A 28 16.98 12.55 -4.48
CA ARG A 28 17.75 13.08 -3.33
C ARG A 28 16.97 13.12 -2.02
N ARG A 29 15.64 13.25 -2.09
CA ARG A 29 14.77 13.22 -0.91
C ARG A 29 14.48 11.79 -0.43
N PHE A 30 14.59 10.82 -1.33
CA PHE A 30 14.16 9.44 -1.17
C PHE A 30 15.09 8.47 -1.93
N PRO A 31 16.38 8.38 -1.55
CA PRO A 31 17.39 7.69 -2.36
C PRO A 31 17.17 6.17 -2.43
N ASP A 32 16.75 5.56 -1.31
CA ASP A 32 16.66 4.10 -1.17
C ASP A 32 15.30 3.53 -1.60
N LEU A 33 14.37 4.40 -2.02
CA LEU A 33 12.99 4.06 -2.29
C LEU A 33 12.73 3.67 -3.74
N LEU A 34 13.41 4.34 -4.66
CA LEU A 34 13.27 4.14 -6.10
C LEU A 34 14.57 4.50 -6.80
N GLU A 35 14.87 3.74 -7.85
CA GLU A 35 16.01 4.02 -8.71
C GLU A 35 15.86 5.38 -9.39
N ARG A 36 16.99 6.09 -9.49
CA ARG A 36 17.03 7.40 -10.14
C ARG A 36 16.57 7.32 -11.59
N ASP A 37 16.92 6.25 -12.28
CA ASP A 37 16.62 6.07 -13.70
C ASP A 37 15.13 5.83 -13.95
N ASP A 38 14.45 5.12 -13.06
CA ASP A 38 12.98 4.99 -13.08
C ASP A 38 12.29 6.33 -12.93
N LEU A 39 12.73 7.15 -11.96
CA LEU A 39 12.19 8.49 -11.76
C LEU A 39 12.40 9.38 -12.97
N ILE A 40 13.56 9.30 -13.63
CA ILE A 40 13.84 10.02 -14.87
C ILE A 40 12.89 9.56 -15.98
N GLN A 41 12.69 8.25 -16.14
CA GLN A 41 11.78 7.70 -17.14
C GLN A 41 10.34 8.19 -16.93
N VAL A 42 9.83 8.14 -15.70
CA VAL A 42 8.49 8.64 -15.37
C VAL A 42 8.37 10.14 -15.66
N ALA A 43 9.37 10.94 -15.27
CA ALA A 43 9.36 12.38 -15.52
C ALA A 43 9.36 12.70 -17.03
N ARG A 44 10.16 11.99 -17.81
CA ARG A 44 10.24 12.16 -19.27
C ARG A 44 8.97 11.69 -19.98
N LEU A 45 8.37 10.58 -19.55
CA LEU A 45 7.08 10.13 -20.08
C LEU A 45 5.98 11.17 -19.81
N ALA A 46 5.92 11.70 -18.59
CA ALA A 46 4.97 12.75 -18.23
C ALA A 46 5.21 14.03 -19.04
N LEU A 47 6.47 14.39 -19.31
CA LEU A 47 6.82 15.50 -20.19
C LEU A 47 6.30 15.29 -21.61
N VAL A 48 6.53 14.12 -22.22
CA VAL A 48 6.05 13.80 -23.57
C VAL A 48 4.52 13.90 -23.65
N GLN A 49 3.81 13.33 -22.67
CA GLN A 49 2.36 13.37 -22.61
C GLN A 49 1.81 14.80 -22.42
N ALA A 50 2.45 15.60 -21.56
CA ALA A 50 2.03 16.97 -21.27
C ALA A 50 2.40 17.95 -22.40
N ALA A 51 3.54 17.76 -23.05
CA ALA A 51 4.01 18.60 -24.15
C ALA A 51 3.05 18.60 -25.34
N ALA A 52 2.34 17.48 -25.57
CA ALA A 52 1.32 17.37 -26.62
C ALA A 52 0.13 18.33 -26.42
N ARG A 53 -0.08 18.83 -25.18
CA ARG A 53 -1.19 19.71 -24.80
C ARG A 53 -0.78 21.18 -24.64
N LEU A 54 0.49 21.51 -24.86
CA LEU A 54 0.99 22.87 -24.72
C LEU A 54 0.47 23.77 -25.85
N THR A 55 -0.20 24.85 -25.46
CA THR A 55 -0.64 25.92 -26.38
C THR A 55 0.31 27.12 -26.34
N ASN A 56 0.93 27.39 -25.19
CA ASN A 56 1.82 28.53 -24.99
C ASN A 56 3.12 28.11 -24.29
N LEU A 57 4.27 28.57 -24.82
CA LEU A 57 5.60 28.28 -24.29
C LEU A 57 5.96 29.13 -23.07
N THR A 58 5.34 30.29 -22.86
CA THR A 58 5.64 31.16 -21.70
C THR A 58 5.12 30.57 -20.40
N THR A 59 3.95 29.92 -20.42
CA THR A 59 3.33 29.26 -19.26
C THR A 59 3.73 27.79 -19.14
N ALA A 60 4.44 27.24 -20.13
CA ALA A 60 4.85 25.84 -20.19
C ALA A 60 5.63 25.37 -18.94
N PRO A 61 6.61 26.12 -18.38
CA PRO A 61 7.39 25.62 -17.24
C PRO A 61 6.52 25.33 -16.01
N ALA A 62 5.56 26.20 -15.69
CA ALA A 62 4.69 26.04 -14.53
C ALA A 62 3.72 24.86 -14.72
N TYR A 63 3.15 24.73 -15.92
CA TYR A 63 2.27 23.61 -16.28
C TYR A 63 3.02 22.27 -16.24
N LEU A 64 4.16 22.19 -16.94
CA LEU A 64 4.99 20.99 -17.00
C LEU A 64 5.47 20.57 -15.61
N LYS A 65 5.94 21.51 -14.78
CA LYS A 65 6.32 21.23 -13.40
C LYS A 65 5.17 20.57 -12.64
N ARG A 66 3.95 21.09 -12.74
CA ARG A 66 2.78 20.52 -12.06
C ARG A 66 2.46 19.10 -12.55
N CYS A 67 2.47 18.88 -13.86
CA CYS A 67 2.21 17.55 -14.44
C CYS A 67 3.28 16.52 -14.06
N ILE A 68 4.56 16.87 -14.22
CA ILE A 68 5.69 15.99 -13.93
C ILE A 68 5.76 15.66 -12.45
N SER A 69 5.63 16.67 -11.57
CA SER A 69 5.60 16.41 -10.12
C SER A 69 4.41 15.52 -9.72
N GLY A 70 3.24 15.70 -10.33
CA GLY A 70 2.08 14.84 -10.09
C GLY A 70 2.34 13.39 -10.49
N ALA A 71 2.89 13.17 -11.69
CA ALA A 71 3.23 11.84 -12.19
C ALA A 71 4.26 11.14 -11.29
N LEU A 72 5.29 11.86 -10.86
CA LEU A 72 6.30 11.37 -9.93
C LEU A 72 5.70 11.00 -8.56
N CYS A 73 4.83 11.84 -8.00
CA CYS A 73 4.15 11.55 -6.74
C CYS A 73 3.22 10.33 -6.85
N HIS A 74 2.53 10.17 -7.98
CA HIS A 74 1.71 8.98 -8.23
C HIS A 74 2.57 7.71 -8.31
N HIS A 75 3.70 7.78 -9.02
CA HIS A 75 4.62 6.65 -9.13
C HIS A 75 5.19 6.27 -7.76
N LEU A 76 5.64 7.23 -6.96
CA LEU A 76 6.04 6.98 -5.57
C LEU A 76 4.91 6.31 -4.76
N ARG A 77 3.70 6.86 -4.82
CA ARG A 77 2.55 6.34 -4.05
C ARG A 77 2.25 4.88 -4.39
N ASP A 78 2.42 4.52 -5.66
CA ASP A 78 1.96 3.24 -6.18
C ASP A 78 3.08 2.19 -6.26
N ARG A 79 4.36 2.59 -6.24
CA ARG A 79 5.53 1.70 -6.42
C ARG A 79 6.59 1.76 -5.30
N ALA A 80 6.64 2.81 -4.49
CA ALA A 80 7.68 2.94 -3.46
C ALA A 80 7.42 2.07 -2.22
N LEU A 81 6.17 1.65 -1.99
CA LEU A 81 5.80 0.86 -0.82
C LEU A 81 5.47 -0.57 -1.24
N LEU A 82 6.05 -1.55 -0.55
CA LEU A 82 5.67 -2.97 -0.68
C LEU A 82 4.17 -3.19 -0.43
N VAL A 83 3.60 -2.45 0.52
CA VAL A 83 2.18 -2.50 0.87
C VAL A 83 1.56 -1.13 0.66
N ARG A 84 0.42 -1.09 -0.05
CA ARG A 84 -0.35 0.15 -0.25
C ARG A 84 -0.93 0.65 1.07
N LEU A 85 -0.36 1.72 1.61
CA LEU A 85 -0.82 2.35 2.84
C LEU A 85 -1.96 3.35 2.58
N PRO A 86 -3.02 3.36 3.42
CA PRO A 86 -4.04 4.41 3.40
C PRO A 86 -3.43 5.77 3.77
N ALA A 87 -4.10 6.86 3.39
CA ALA A 87 -3.57 8.22 3.55
C ALA A 87 -3.20 8.59 4.99
N SER A 88 -3.99 8.15 5.95
CA SER A 88 -3.77 8.38 7.39
C SER A 88 -2.52 7.69 7.94
N ALA A 89 -2.12 6.54 7.38
CA ALA A 89 -0.99 5.76 7.87
C ALA A 89 0.37 6.22 7.31
N ARG A 90 0.38 7.08 6.27
CA ARG A 90 1.60 7.50 5.56
C ARG A 90 2.54 8.40 6.36
N GLY A 91 2.08 9.07 7.42
CA GLY A 91 2.91 9.97 8.23
C GLY A 91 3.76 9.25 9.28
N GLN A 92 3.38 8.02 9.65
CA GLN A 92 4.00 7.24 10.73
C GLN A 92 4.76 6.02 10.20
N ALA A 93 4.43 5.55 9.00
CA ALA A 93 5.08 4.37 8.45
C ALA A 93 6.52 4.67 8.02
N PRO A 94 7.49 3.81 8.37
CA PRO A 94 8.81 3.86 7.77
C PRO A 94 8.64 3.68 6.26
N TRP A 95 9.22 4.59 5.48
CA TRP A 95 9.10 4.53 4.03
C TRP A 95 9.90 3.36 3.42
N GLY A 96 10.76 2.71 4.20
CA GLY A 96 11.54 1.55 3.76
C GLY A 96 10.91 0.21 4.12
N HIS A 97 11.43 -0.84 3.48
CA HIS A 97 11.23 -2.22 3.88
C HIS A 97 12.59 -2.85 4.17
N LEU A 98 12.63 -3.79 5.11
CA LEU A 98 13.79 -4.64 5.31
C LEU A 98 13.49 -5.99 4.65
N SER A 99 14.38 -6.46 3.79
CA SER A 99 14.28 -7.81 3.26
C SER A 99 14.47 -8.82 4.40
N LEU A 100 13.62 -9.84 4.46
CA LEU A 100 13.83 -10.95 5.39
C LEU A 100 15.08 -11.75 5.04
N ASP A 101 15.52 -11.69 3.77
CA ASP A 101 16.76 -12.33 3.31
C ASP A 101 18.00 -11.46 3.57
N ALA A 102 17.83 -10.24 4.09
CA ALA A 102 18.96 -9.39 4.45
C ALA A 102 19.74 -10.04 5.61
N MET A 103 21.04 -10.22 5.40
CA MET A 103 21.93 -10.81 6.38
C MET A 103 22.20 -9.78 7.48
N THR A 104 21.95 -10.14 8.74
CA THR A 104 22.27 -9.30 9.90
C THR A 104 23.46 -9.86 10.66
N ALA A 105 24.34 -8.98 11.13
CA ALA A 105 25.41 -9.37 12.04
C ALA A 105 24.80 -9.70 13.41
N HIS A 106 25.15 -10.86 13.97
CA HIS A 106 24.70 -11.27 15.30
C HIS A 106 25.29 -10.38 16.41
N ASP A 107 24.57 -10.26 17.53
CA ASP A 107 25.03 -9.59 18.75
C ASP A 107 26.31 -10.29 19.27
N PRO A 108 27.42 -9.58 19.54
CA PRO A 108 28.73 -10.19 19.84
C PRO A 108 28.82 -10.97 21.16
N GLY A 109 27.71 -11.16 21.88
CA GLY A 109 27.65 -11.85 23.18
C GLY A 109 27.34 -13.34 23.13
N SER A 110 26.92 -13.89 21.97
CA SER A 110 26.64 -15.33 21.84
C SER A 110 27.90 -16.08 21.42
N SER A 111 28.46 -16.86 22.35
CA SER A 111 29.62 -17.72 22.13
C SER A 111 29.19 -18.93 21.28
N GLY A 112 29.00 -18.71 19.99
CA GLY A 112 28.61 -19.71 19.00
C GLY A 112 28.88 -19.17 17.61
N ASN A 113 29.44 -20.03 16.75
CA ASN A 113 29.88 -19.72 15.39
C ASN A 113 28.98 -18.67 14.71
N ALA A 114 29.55 -17.52 14.34
CA ALA A 114 28.82 -16.40 13.74
C ALA A 114 28.30 -16.77 12.35
N LEU A 115 27.23 -17.56 12.32
CA LEU A 115 26.47 -17.81 11.11
C LEU A 115 25.74 -16.52 10.78
N LEU A 116 25.91 -16.06 9.55
CA LEU A 116 25.13 -14.96 9.01
C LEU A 116 23.67 -15.40 9.05
N GLN A 117 22.87 -14.74 9.88
CA GLN A 117 21.48 -15.09 10.08
C GLN A 117 20.62 -14.12 9.25
N THR A 118 19.64 -14.66 8.53
CA THR A 118 18.67 -13.84 7.82
C THR A 118 17.56 -13.42 8.78
N GLY A 119 16.84 -12.33 8.47
CA GLY A 119 15.63 -11.96 9.21
C GLY A 119 14.58 -13.06 9.23
N LEU A 120 14.56 -13.93 8.22
CA LEU A 120 13.69 -15.11 8.16
C LEU A 120 14.01 -16.11 9.29
N ASP A 121 15.29 -16.38 9.54
CA ASP A 121 15.74 -17.33 10.57
C ASP A 121 15.45 -16.86 12.00
N CYS A 122 15.20 -15.55 12.17
CA CYS A 122 14.83 -14.95 13.46
C CYS A 122 13.32 -15.00 13.74
N LEU A 123 12.49 -15.41 12.77
CA LEU A 123 11.05 -15.51 13.00
C LEU A 123 10.73 -16.73 13.87
N PRO A 124 9.83 -16.58 14.87
CA PRO A 124 9.39 -17.72 15.67
C PRO A 124 8.71 -18.75 14.77
N ALA A 125 9.01 -20.04 15.01
CA ALA A 125 8.30 -21.13 14.35
C ALA A 125 6.78 -21.01 14.63
N PRO A 126 5.91 -21.35 13.66
CA PRO A 126 4.47 -21.33 13.89
C PRO A 126 4.15 -22.24 15.07
N THR A 127 3.61 -21.66 16.14
CA THR A 127 3.22 -22.43 17.32
C THR A 127 1.98 -23.25 16.98
N PRO A 128 1.97 -24.57 17.23
CA PRO A 128 0.84 -25.43 16.87
C PRO A 128 -0.42 -25.20 17.73
N GLU A 129 -0.40 -24.29 18.72
CA GLU A 129 -1.32 -24.33 19.86
C GLU A 129 -2.32 -23.17 20.00
N ALA A 130 -2.37 -22.22 19.06
CA ALA A 130 -3.30 -21.07 19.18
C ALA A 130 -4.75 -21.35 18.72
N GLY A 131 -5.16 -22.62 18.52
CA GLY A 131 -6.38 -22.92 17.73
C GLY A 131 -7.69 -23.16 18.49
N THR A 132 -7.66 -23.62 19.75
CA THR A 132 -8.86 -24.22 20.37
C THR A 132 -9.58 -23.34 21.38
N VAL A 133 -8.88 -22.45 22.08
CA VAL A 133 -9.49 -21.61 23.13
C VAL A 133 -10.12 -20.34 22.56
N GLU A 134 -9.50 -19.70 21.57
CA GLU A 134 -10.03 -18.51 20.87
C GLU A 134 -11.38 -18.78 20.18
N SER A 135 -11.60 -20.02 19.73
CA SER A 135 -12.80 -20.41 18.98
C SER A 135 -14.10 -20.25 19.78
N ARG A 136 -14.12 -20.57 21.09
CA ARG A 136 -15.36 -20.51 21.90
C ARG A 136 -15.78 -19.08 22.28
N GLU A 137 -14.81 -18.24 22.60
CA GLU A 137 -15.09 -16.84 22.93
C GLU A 137 -15.52 -16.06 21.68
N LEU A 138 -14.89 -16.34 20.55
CA LEU A 138 -15.29 -15.81 19.25
C LEU A 138 -16.72 -16.21 18.90
N GLU A 139 -17.09 -17.49 19.09
CA GLU A 139 -18.47 -17.95 18.87
C GLU A 139 -19.49 -17.20 19.74
N ARG A 140 -19.20 -17.01 21.03
CA ARG A 140 -20.06 -16.22 21.93
C ARG A 140 -20.24 -14.78 21.49
N LEU A 141 -19.20 -14.13 20.97
CA LEU A 141 -19.29 -12.77 20.46
C LEU A 141 -20.08 -12.70 19.14
N LEU A 142 -19.92 -13.70 18.27
CA LEU A 142 -20.69 -13.79 17.02
C LEU A 142 -22.18 -14.03 17.28
N ASP A 143 -22.55 -14.76 18.34
CA ASP A 143 -23.94 -15.01 18.71
C ASP A 143 -24.66 -13.77 19.25
N GLN A 144 -23.91 -12.76 19.72
CA GLN A 144 -24.46 -11.46 20.13
C GLN A 144 -24.75 -10.54 18.92
N LEU A 145 -24.25 -10.87 17.73
CA LEU A 145 -24.49 -10.08 16.53
C LEU A 145 -25.80 -10.46 15.84
N PRO A 146 -26.44 -9.51 15.14
CA PRO A 146 -27.53 -9.82 14.22
C PRO A 146 -27.12 -10.91 13.22
N SER A 147 -28.01 -11.88 12.97
CA SER A 147 -27.73 -13.08 12.15
C SER A 147 -27.05 -12.78 10.80
N ARG A 148 -27.51 -11.74 10.10
CA ARG A 148 -26.93 -11.30 8.82
C ARG A 148 -25.51 -10.73 8.95
N GLN A 149 -25.19 -10.10 10.06
CA GLN A 149 -23.87 -9.55 10.36
C GLN A 149 -22.89 -10.67 10.73
N ALA A 150 -23.31 -11.60 11.59
CA ALA A 150 -22.54 -12.79 11.95
C ALA A 150 -22.22 -13.66 10.72
N ALA A 151 -23.23 -13.95 9.88
CA ALA A 151 -23.04 -14.74 8.67
C ALA A 151 -22.08 -14.07 7.67
N ALA A 152 -22.19 -12.75 7.47
CA ALA A 152 -21.26 -12.03 6.61
C ALA A 152 -19.81 -12.06 7.14
N LEU A 153 -19.60 -12.03 8.46
CA LEU A 153 -18.29 -12.16 9.07
C LEU A 153 -17.71 -13.56 8.94
N ARG A 154 -18.49 -14.60 9.28
CA ARG A 154 -18.06 -16.01 9.17
C ARG A 154 -17.57 -16.33 7.76
N LEU A 155 -18.40 -16.07 6.75
CA LEU A 155 -18.06 -16.36 5.35
C LEU A 155 -16.84 -15.56 4.85
N THR A 156 -16.67 -14.31 5.26
CA THR A 156 -15.62 -13.45 4.68
C THR A 156 -14.30 -13.45 5.43
N VAL A 157 -14.33 -13.52 6.76
CA VAL A 157 -13.13 -13.40 7.60
C VAL A 157 -12.66 -14.77 8.06
N LEU A 158 -13.58 -15.61 8.56
CA LEU A 158 -13.21 -16.93 9.09
C LEU A 158 -13.00 -17.95 7.96
N GLU A 159 -13.87 -17.93 6.96
CA GLU A 159 -13.79 -18.84 5.80
C GLU A 159 -13.00 -18.24 4.62
N GLY A 160 -12.66 -16.94 4.67
CA GLY A 160 -11.84 -16.29 3.65
C GLY A 160 -12.51 -16.08 2.28
N LEU A 161 -13.84 -16.24 2.16
CA LEU A 161 -14.52 -16.02 0.89
C LEU A 161 -14.52 -14.54 0.48
N SER A 162 -14.44 -14.30 -0.84
CA SER A 162 -14.60 -12.95 -1.37
C SER A 162 -16.02 -12.42 -1.14
N LEU A 163 -16.18 -11.08 -1.13
CA LEU A 163 -17.49 -10.43 -0.97
C LEU A 163 -18.53 -10.90 -2.02
N ARG A 164 -18.09 -11.26 -3.23
CA ARG A 164 -18.97 -11.77 -4.30
C ARG A 164 -19.39 -13.22 -4.03
N GLN A 165 -18.47 -14.07 -3.58
CA GLN A 165 -18.79 -15.45 -3.21
C GLN A 165 -19.73 -15.48 -2.00
N ALA A 166 -19.41 -14.77 -0.92
CA ALA A 166 -20.29 -14.68 0.25
C ALA A 166 -21.69 -14.14 -0.10
N ALA A 167 -21.77 -13.18 -1.03
CA ALA A 167 -23.04 -12.66 -1.54
C ALA A 167 -23.88 -13.72 -2.28
N GLN A 168 -23.25 -14.56 -3.10
CA GLN A 168 -23.91 -15.69 -3.76
C GLN A 168 -24.43 -16.71 -2.73
N HIS A 169 -23.63 -17.07 -1.73
CA HIS A 169 -24.04 -17.97 -0.65
C HIS A 169 -25.24 -17.44 0.15
N LEU A 170 -25.30 -16.13 0.40
CA LEU A 170 -26.36 -15.49 1.17
C LEU A 170 -27.57 -15.05 0.34
N GLY A 171 -27.52 -15.19 -1.00
CA GLY A 171 -28.58 -14.71 -1.89
C GLY A 171 -28.79 -13.19 -1.86
N VAL A 172 -27.73 -12.40 -1.59
CA VAL A 172 -27.79 -10.93 -1.49
C VAL A 172 -26.72 -10.26 -2.36
N SER A 173 -26.73 -8.94 -2.45
CA SER A 173 -25.67 -8.21 -3.17
C SER A 173 -24.34 -8.17 -2.40
N ALA A 174 -23.21 -8.11 -3.11
CA ALA A 174 -21.88 -7.90 -2.51
C ALA A 174 -21.79 -6.60 -1.68
N MET A 175 -22.58 -5.58 -2.04
CA MET A 175 -22.67 -4.34 -1.27
C MET A 175 -23.40 -4.53 0.06
N THR A 176 -24.42 -5.40 0.10
CA THR A 176 -25.10 -5.80 1.32
C THR A 176 -24.13 -6.51 2.25
N VAL A 177 -23.36 -7.49 1.74
CA VAL A 177 -22.32 -8.18 2.52
C VAL A 177 -21.27 -7.21 3.06
N CYS A 178 -20.77 -6.29 2.23
CA CYS A 178 -19.80 -5.27 2.66
C CYS A 178 -20.35 -4.37 3.78
N ARG A 179 -21.62 -3.99 3.70
CA ARG A 179 -22.30 -3.19 4.74
C ARG A 179 -22.45 -3.99 6.04
N CYS A 180 -22.97 -5.22 5.95
CA CYS A 180 -23.13 -6.11 7.09
C CYS A 180 -21.78 -6.39 7.78
N ARG A 181 -20.72 -6.68 7.02
CA ARG A 181 -19.36 -6.87 7.57
C ARG A 181 -18.85 -5.65 8.33
N ARG A 182 -19.03 -4.45 7.78
CA ARG A 182 -18.62 -3.21 8.46
C ARG A 182 -19.41 -2.96 9.74
N GLN A 183 -20.73 -3.16 9.71
CA GLN A 183 -21.57 -3.05 10.91
C GLN A 183 -21.15 -4.07 11.96
N ALA A 184 -20.94 -5.32 11.56
CA ALA A 184 -20.49 -6.39 12.43
C ALA A 184 -19.17 -6.06 13.15
N LEU A 185 -18.15 -5.62 12.41
CA LEU A 185 -16.87 -5.19 12.99
C LEU A 185 -17.01 -3.96 13.91
N SER A 186 -17.93 -3.05 13.60
CA SER A 186 -18.23 -1.91 14.47
C SER A 186 -18.89 -2.35 15.78
N CYS A 187 -19.85 -3.27 15.72
CA CYS A 187 -20.51 -3.81 16.91
C CYS A 187 -19.54 -4.63 17.76
N LEU A 188 -18.71 -5.48 17.15
CA LEU A 188 -17.68 -6.23 17.88
C LEU A 188 -16.69 -5.32 18.60
N ARG A 189 -16.24 -4.23 17.97
CA ARG A 189 -15.39 -3.23 18.65
C ARG A 189 -16.08 -2.64 19.88
N GLN A 190 -17.35 -2.25 19.75
CA GLN A 190 -18.11 -1.73 20.90
C GLN A 190 -18.29 -2.75 22.03
N LEU A 191 -18.49 -4.03 21.70
CA LEU A 191 -18.62 -5.11 22.68
C LEU A 191 -17.29 -5.36 23.41
N ILE A 192 -16.17 -5.32 22.69
CA ILE A 192 -14.82 -5.50 23.25
C ILE A 192 -14.41 -4.30 24.10
N ASP A 193 -14.71 -3.08 23.65
CA ASP A 193 -14.39 -1.83 24.36
C ASP A 193 -15.31 -1.57 25.57
N SER A 194 -16.39 -2.35 25.74
CA SER A 194 -17.31 -2.21 26.87
C SER A 194 -16.68 -2.76 28.18
N PRO A 195 -16.75 -2.04 29.31
CA PRO A 195 -16.02 -2.37 30.55
C PRO A 195 -16.46 -3.68 31.25
N ALA A 196 -17.45 -4.39 30.71
CA ALA A 196 -17.88 -5.71 31.18
C ALA A 196 -16.95 -6.85 30.69
N ALA A 197 -16.25 -6.68 29.57
CA ALA A 197 -15.33 -7.68 29.01
C ALA A 197 -13.96 -7.73 29.71
N GLN A 198 -13.57 -6.68 30.44
CA GLN A 198 -12.25 -6.57 31.11
C GLN A 198 -12.22 -7.16 32.54
N ARG A 199 -13.31 -7.79 33.00
CA ARG A 199 -13.45 -8.32 34.38
C ARG A 199 -13.68 -9.84 34.47
N ALA A 200 -13.62 -10.56 33.35
CA ALA A 200 -13.66 -12.02 33.31
C ALA A 200 -12.28 -12.56 32.92
#